data_AF-A0A6J2YU72-F1
#
_entry.id   AF-A0A6J2YU72-F1
#
_cell.length_a   1.000
_cell.length_b   1.000
_cell.length_c   1.000
_cell.angle_alpha   90.00
_cell.angle_beta   90.00
_cell.angle_gamma   90.00
#
_symmetry.space_group_name_H-M   'P 1'
#
loop_
_entity.id
_entity.type
_entity.pdbx_description
1 polymer ?
#
loop_
_entity_poly.entity_id
_entity_poly.type
_entity_poly.pdbx_seq_one_letter_code
_entity_poly.pdbx_strand_id
1 'polypeptide(L)'
;MATVVACVNAFGSFIPPVLIYKRVNLNPHLLTGAIPGTIGIPRLTGWIDTDIYFKVVEHFIKSVRASKDNPTLLIVDGHSSHKSLKAVNLCREHGIVVITLPPHCTNRLQPLDLTVFGPFKSYLNSEMDIWMTNHPGERITEYDMGPLIGNVFMRAATPNNICSGFRTSGIGQVHNGMKTSGPYNPNVFSDDDHAAADAVNAGLMEVLGDEYE
;
A
#
# COMPACT_ATOMS: atom_id res chain seq x y z
N MET A 1 13.10 -6.80 -13.28
CA MET A 1 12.63 -6.70 -11.88
C MET A 1 11.92 -5.35 -11.72
N ALA A 2 10.71 -5.38 -11.19
CA ALA A 2 9.91 -4.18 -10.93
C ALA A 2 9.40 -4.21 -9.47
N THR A 3 9.35 -3.04 -8.84
CA THR A 3 8.74 -2.86 -7.52
C THR A 3 7.30 -2.42 -7.70
N VAL A 4 6.37 -3.06 -7.00
CA VAL A 4 4.93 -2.78 -7.07
C VAL A 4 4.53 -1.90 -5.89
N VAL A 5 3.93 -0.75 -6.16
CA VAL A 5 3.24 0.06 -5.14
C VAL A 5 1.74 -0.09 -5.38
N ALA A 6 1.05 -0.65 -4.39
CA ALA A 6 -0.36 -0.95 -4.45
C ALA A 6 -1.14 -0.10 -3.44
N CYS A 7 -2.37 0.26 -3.79
CA CYS A 7 -3.29 0.92 -2.87
C CYS A 7 -4.66 0.25 -2.96
N VAL A 8 -5.19 -0.13 -1.80
CA VAL A 8 -6.45 -0.84 -1.62
C VAL A 8 -7.34 -0.07 -0.65
N ASN A 9 -8.64 -0.32 -0.68
CA ASN A 9 -9.59 0.27 0.26
C ASN A 9 -10.41 -0.79 1.00
N ALA A 10 -11.02 -0.38 2.10
CA ALA A 10 -11.82 -1.23 2.97
C ALA A 10 -13.06 -1.86 2.29
N PHE A 11 -13.46 -1.38 1.12
CA PHE A 11 -14.56 -1.95 0.33
C PHE A 11 -14.12 -3.09 -0.59
N GLY A 12 -12.84 -3.47 -0.57
CA GLY A 12 -12.33 -4.57 -1.38
C GLY A 12 -11.89 -4.15 -2.78
N SER A 13 -11.76 -2.86 -3.04
CA SER A 13 -11.28 -2.34 -4.33
C SER A 13 -9.84 -1.85 -4.23
N PHE A 14 -9.19 -1.73 -5.38
CA PHE A 14 -7.86 -1.16 -5.52
C PHE A 14 -7.82 -0.12 -6.63
N ILE A 15 -6.82 0.76 -6.60
CA ILE A 15 -6.48 1.61 -7.76
C ILE A 15 -5.34 0.95 -8.53
N PRO A 16 -5.23 1.19 -9.86
CA PRO A 16 -4.18 0.57 -10.67
C PRO A 16 -2.79 0.77 -10.02
N PRO A 17 -1.98 -0.29 -9.86
CA PRO A 17 -0.71 -0.20 -9.16
C PRO A 17 0.29 0.67 -9.92
N VAL A 18 1.27 1.20 -9.20
CA VAL A 18 2.45 1.86 -9.78
C VAL A 18 3.59 0.85 -9.86
N LEU A 19 4.25 0.79 -11.01
CA LEU A 19 5.39 -0.10 -11.25
C LEU A 19 6.69 0.71 -11.34
N ILE A 20 7.63 0.45 -10.44
CA ILE A 20 8.94 1.09 -10.44
C ILE A 20 9.95 0.16 -11.10
N TYR A 21 10.55 0.59 -12.21
CA TYR A 21 11.53 -0.19 -12.97
C TYR A 21 12.95 0.30 -12.69
N LYS A 22 13.88 -0.64 -12.48
CA LYS A 22 15.30 -0.35 -12.22
C LYS A 22 16.04 0.15 -13.47
N ARG A 23 15.81 1.39 -13.90
CA ARG A 23 16.36 1.99 -15.14
C ARG A 23 16.33 3.52 -15.15
N VAL A 24 16.98 4.13 -16.15
CA VAL A 24 17.06 5.60 -16.34
C VAL A 24 15.81 6.15 -17.02
N ASN A 25 15.45 5.59 -18.18
CA ASN A 25 14.35 6.07 -19.02
C ASN A 25 13.28 5.01 -19.14
N LEU A 26 12.00 5.36 -19.02
CA LEU A 26 10.90 4.40 -19.19
C LEU A 26 10.66 4.11 -20.67
N ASN A 27 10.62 2.83 -21.05
CA ASN A 27 10.07 2.41 -22.35
C ASN A 27 8.58 2.08 -22.15
N PRO A 28 7.65 2.71 -22.90
CA PRO A 28 6.22 2.40 -22.80
C PRO A 28 5.88 0.92 -22.95
N HIS A 29 6.68 0.17 -23.72
CA HIS A 29 6.48 -1.27 -23.91
C HIS A 29 6.58 -2.08 -22.61
N LEU A 30 7.22 -1.56 -21.56
CA LEU A 30 7.27 -2.20 -20.24
C LEU A 30 5.90 -2.34 -19.57
N LEU A 31 4.94 -1.48 -19.95
CA LEU A 31 3.59 -1.48 -19.43
C LEU A 31 2.61 -2.26 -20.32
N THR A 32 3.08 -2.85 -21.42
CA THR A 32 2.25 -3.70 -22.28
C THR A 32 1.68 -4.83 -21.44
N GLY A 33 0.36 -5.03 -21.48
CA GLY A 33 -0.31 -6.08 -20.70
C GLY A 33 -0.44 -5.82 -19.19
N ALA A 34 0.05 -4.68 -18.67
CA ALA A 34 -0.22 -4.29 -17.29
C ALA A 34 -1.71 -3.93 -17.09
N ILE A 35 -2.13 -3.85 -15.83
CA ILE A 35 -3.50 -3.44 -15.48
C ILE A 35 -3.80 -2.05 -16.07
N PRO A 36 -4.96 -1.84 -16.73
CA PRO A 36 -5.31 -0.53 -17.27
C PRO A 36 -5.23 0.58 -16.20
N GLY A 37 -4.54 1.66 -16.55
CA GLY A 37 -4.29 2.79 -15.64
C GLY A 37 -3.04 2.65 -14.78
N THR A 38 -2.33 1.51 -14.82
CA THR A 38 -1.02 1.38 -14.18
C THR A 38 -0.02 2.38 -14.80
N ILE A 39 0.74 3.05 -13.94
CA ILE A 39 1.83 3.93 -14.38
C ILE A 39 3.19 3.29 -14.07
N GLY A 40 4.13 3.48 -14.99
CA GLY A 40 5.52 3.06 -14.84
C GLY A 40 6.39 4.24 -14.42
N ILE A 41 7.31 4.03 -13.48
CA ILE A 41 8.27 5.05 -13.04
C ILE A 41 9.68 4.46 -13.11
N PRO A 42 10.60 5.05 -13.89
CA PRO A 42 11.99 4.58 -13.94
C PRO A 42 12.75 5.13 -12.73
N ARG A 43 13.52 4.27 -12.06
CA ARG A 43 14.48 4.67 -11.03
C ARG A 43 15.70 3.79 -11.03
N LEU A 44 16.90 4.36 -11.03
CA LEU A 44 18.16 3.60 -11.02
C LEU A 44 18.28 2.59 -9.86
N THR A 45 17.72 2.93 -8.70
CA THR A 45 17.72 2.07 -7.53
C THR A 45 16.70 0.94 -7.64
N GLY A 46 15.61 1.15 -8.39
CA GLY A 46 14.42 0.28 -8.41
C GLY A 46 13.55 0.41 -7.16
N TRP A 47 13.91 1.30 -6.23
CA TRP A 47 13.22 1.51 -4.96
C TRP A 47 12.44 2.83 -4.97
N ILE A 48 11.44 2.93 -4.11
CA ILE A 48 10.70 4.16 -3.88
C ILE A 48 11.55 5.17 -3.08
N ASP A 49 11.43 6.45 -3.43
CA ASP A 49 11.96 7.59 -2.68
C ASP A 49 10.91 8.71 -2.62
N THR A 50 11.25 9.86 -2.05
CA THR A 50 10.34 10.98 -1.86
C THR A 50 9.78 11.55 -3.18
N ASP A 51 10.57 11.51 -4.26
CA ASP A 51 10.14 12.03 -5.57
C ASP A 51 9.17 11.06 -6.25
N ILE A 52 9.45 9.76 -6.15
CA ILE A 52 8.54 8.72 -6.64
C ILE A 52 7.27 8.71 -5.82
N TYR A 53 7.37 8.83 -4.49
CA TYR A 53 6.21 8.91 -3.61
C TYR A 53 5.30 10.10 -3.97
N PHE A 54 5.88 11.25 -4.30
CA PHE A 54 5.09 12.38 -4.80
C PHE A 54 4.28 12.02 -6.06
N LYS A 55 4.89 11.32 -7.03
CA LYS A 55 4.19 10.83 -8.23
C LYS A 55 3.13 9.78 -7.91
N VAL A 56 3.37 8.92 -6.91
CA VAL A 56 2.37 7.97 -6.41
C VAL A 56 1.17 8.73 -5.82
N VAL A 57 1.40 9.81 -5.08
CA VAL A 57 0.33 10.66 -4.55
C VAL A 57 -0.45 11.34 -5.68
N GLU A 58 0.21 11.86 -6.72
CA GLU A 58 -0.47 12.41 -7.90
C GLU A 58 -1.36 11.36 -8.59
N HIS A 59 -0.88 10.13 -8.70
CA HIS A 59 -1.65 9.00 -9.24
C HIS A 59 -2.84 8.63 -8.35
N PHE A 60 -2.62 8.62 -7.03
CA PHE A 60 -3.68 8.38 -6.05
C PHE A 60 -4.78 9.43 -6.16
N ILE A 61 -4.43 10.72 -6.17
CA ILE A 61 -5.38 11.84 -6.31
C ILE A 61 -6.23 11.71 -7.58
N LYS A 62 -5.62 11.33 -8.71
CA LYS A 62 -6.35 11.11 -9.98
C LYS A 62 -7.30 9.91 -9.92
N SER A 63 -7.01 8.95 -9.05
CA SER A 63 -7.76 7.70 -8.94
C SER A 63 -8.87 7.74 -7.90
N VAL A 64 -8.83 8.71 -6.96
CA VAL A 64 -9.84 8.88 -5.91
C VAL A 64 -10.67 10.15 -6.11
N ARG A 65 -11.90 10.15 -5.60
CA ARG A 65 -12.78 11.33 -5.61
C ARG A 65 -12.73 12.07 -4.27
N ALA A 66 -11.51 12.36 -3.82
CA ALA A 66 -11.28 13.10 -2.57
C ALA A 66 -11.55 14.59 -2.78
N SER A 67 -12.12 15.23 -1.77
CA SER A 67 -12.26 16.69 -1.70
C SER A 67 -12.26 17.13 -0.24
N LYS A 68 -12.19 18.43 0.02
CA LYS A 68 -12.28 18.96 1.39
C LYS A 68 -13.64 18.67 2.04
N ASP A 69 -14.70 18.60 1.24
CA ASP A 69 -16.06 18.27 1.69
C ASP A 69 -16.31 16.75 1.79
N ASN A 70 -15.47 15.94 1.13
CA ASN A 70 -15.50 14.49 1.18
C ASN A 70 -14.08 13.94 1.37
N PRO A 71 -13.52 14.07 2.59
CA PRO A 71 -12.14 13.75 2.83
C PRO A 71 -11.86 12.25 2.69
N THR A 72 -10.67 11.92 2.20
CA THR A 72 -10.19 10.54 2.07
C THR A 72 -9.02 10.30 3.01
N LEU A 73 -9.03 9.18 3.72
CA LEU A 73 -7.92 8.76 4.56
C LEU A 73 -6.95 7.88 3.75
N LEU A 74 -5.69 8.31 3.67
CA LEU A 74 -4.59 7.54 3.12
C LEU A 74 -3.70 7.04 4.26
N ILE A 75 -3.59 5.71 4.38
CA ILE A 75 -2.75 5.06 5.39
C ILE A 75 -1.51 4.51 4.72
N VAL A 76 -0.33 4.88 5.23
CA VAL A 76 0.97 4.48 4.69
C VAL A 76 1.84 3.86 5.78
N ASP A 77 2.81 3.05 5.39
CA ASP A 77 3.80 2.51 6.33
C ASP A 77 4.84 3.57 6.74
N GLY A 78 5.66 3.22 7.73
CA GLY A 78 6.70 4.09 8.29
C GLY A 78 7.92 4.35 7.39
N HIS A 79 7.91 3.95 6.11
CA HIS A 79 9.07 4.10 5.23
C HIS A 79 9.44 5.58 5.02
N SER A 80 10.75 5.88 4.98
CA SER A 80 11.26 7.25 4.95
C SER A 80 10.83 8.05 3.72
N SER A 81 10.54 7.38 2.59
CA SER A 81 10.01 8.02 1.38
C SER A 81 8.68 8.73 1.61
N HIS A 82 7.88 8.28 2.58
CA HIS A 82 6.57 8.86 2.89
C HIS A 82 6.69 10.18 3.66
N LYS A 83 7.86 10.46 4.24
CA LYS A 83 8.16 11.69 5.00
C LYS A 83 8.51 12.86 4.07
N SER A 84 7.64 13.11 3.09
CA SER A 84 7.77 14.21 2.13
C SER A 84 6.76 15.30 2.43
N LEU A 85 7.23 16.46 2.92
CA LEU A 85 6.37 17.62 3.21
C LEU A 85 5.59 18.05 1.97
N LYS A 86 6.24 18.01 0.79
CA LYS A 86 5.62 18.34 -0.49
C LYS A 86 4.44 17.42 -0.81
N ALA A 87 4.59 16.11 -0.61
CA ALA A 87 3.52 15.14 -0.85
C ALA A 87 2.38 15.30 0.18
N VAL A 88 2.70 15.54 1.46
CA VAL A 88 1.71 15.76 2.52
C VAL A 88 0.88 17.02 2.26
N ASN A 89 1.53 18.12 1.83
CA ASN A 89 0.82 19.35 1.49
C ASN A 89 -0.12 19.14 0.29
N LEU A 90 0.34 18.43 -0.74
CA LEU A 90 -0.49 18.08 -1.89
C LEU A 90 -1.71 17.26 -1.46
N CYS A 91 -1.54 16.24 -0.61
CA CYS A 91 -2.66 15.49 -0.05
C CYS A 91 -3.65 16.42 0.67
N ARG A 92 -3.16 17.29 1.56
CA ARG A 92 -4.00 18.23 2.32
C ARG A 92 -4.82 19.16 1.43
N GLU A 93 -4.22 19.67 0.36
CA GLU A 93 -4.88 20.55 -0.61
C GLU A 93 -6.07 19.85 -1.30
N HIS A 94 -5.96 18.54 -1.52
CA HIS A 94 -6.98 17.70 -2.15
C HIS A 94 -7.93 16.99 -1.17
N GLY A 95 -7.93 17.37 0.12
CA GLY A 95 -8.79 16.75 1.13
C GLY A 95 -8.39 15.32 1.50
N ILE A 96 -7.12 14.98 1.34
CA ILE A 96 -6.56 13.70 1.75
C ILE A 96 -5.83 13.87 3.08
N VAL A 97 -6.26 13.11 4.09
CA VAL A 97 -5.59 13.00 5.39
C VAL A 97 -4.62 11.82 5.30
N VAL A 98 -3.36 12.05 5.64
CA VAL A 98 -2.33 11.00 5.63
C VAL A 98 -2.05 10.55 7.06
N ILE A 99 -2.13 9.25 7.31
CA ILE A 99 -1.70 8.63 8.58
C ILE A 99 -0.58 7.65 8.28
N THR A 100 0.49 7.74 9.07
CA THR A 100 1.63 6.82 9.03
C THR A 100 1.47 5.78 10.13
N LEU A 101 1.58 4.50 9.79
CA LEU A 101 1.57 3.44 10.78
C LEU A 101 2.82 3.51 11.68
N PRO A 102 2.71 3.17 12.98
CA PRO A 102 3.86 3.08 13.85
C PRO A 102 4.92 2.11 13.29
N PRO A 103 6.21 2.36 13.59
CA PRO A 103 7.29 1.48 13.15
C PRO A 103 7.08 0.05 13.70
N HIS A 104 7.55 -0.94 12.94
CA HIS A 104 7.47 -2.37 13.29
C HIS A 104 6.05 -2.96 13.44
N CYS A 105 5.01 -2.23 13.01
CA CYS A 105 3.63 -2.73 13.04
C CYS A 105 3.12 -3.23 11.67
N THR A 106 3.95 -3.31 10.63
CA THR A 106 3.51 -3.73 9.28
C THR A 106 2.84 -5.11 9.28
N ASN A 107 3.38 -6.08 10.01
CA ASN A 107 2.83 -7.43 10.13
C ASN A 107 1.52 -7.51 10.96
N ARG A 108 1.01 -6.39 11.46
CA ARG A 108 -0.21 -6.32 12.29
C ARG A 108 -1.21 -5.30 11.77
N LEU A 109 -0.75 -4.16 11.29
CA LEU A 109 -1.60 -3.02 10.92
C LEU A 109 -1.70 -2.81 9.42
N GLN A 110 -0.81 -3.34 8.59
CA GLN A 110 -0.78 -3.04 7.16
C GLN A 110 -1.59 -4.08 6.37
N PRO A 111 -2.79 -3.73 5.85
CA PRO A 111 -3.71 -4.70 5.23
C PRO A 111 -3.09 -5.46 4.05
N LEU A 112 -2.28 -4.74 3.25
CA LEU A 112 -1.60 -5.28 2.09
C LEU A 112 -0.61 -6.40 2.45
N ASP A 113 0.21 -6.21 3.49
CA ASP A 113 1.19 -7.21 3.91
C ASP A 113 0.55 -8.43 4.55
N LEU A 114 -0.56 -8.23 5.27
CA LEU A 114 -1.28 -9.31 5.93
C LEU A 114 -1.90 -10.30 4.95
N THR A 115 -2.47 -9.81 3.83
CA THR A 115 -3.41 -10.62 3.04
C THR A 115 -3.25 -10.55 1.52
N VAL A 116 -2.51 -9.56 0.99
CA VAL A 116 -2.37 -9.38 -0.46
C VAL A 116 -0.96 -9.74 -0.91
N PHE A 117 0.08 -9.22 -0.27
CA PHE A 117 1.46 -9.40 -0.72
C PHE A 117 2.02 -10.81 -0.50
N GLY A 118 1.54 -11.55 0.50
CA GLY A 118 1.87 -12.97 0.66
C GLY A 118 1.42 -13.80 -0.55
N PRO A 119 0.10 -13.85 -0.85
CA PRO A 119 -0.42 -14.52 -2.05
C PRO A 119 0.18 -13.99 -3.35
N PHE A 120 0.36 -12.67 -3.49
CA PHE A 120 0.97 -12.06 -4.67
C PHE A 120 2.36 -12.64 -4.97
N LYS A 121 3.24 -12.72 -3.96
CA LYS A 121 4.59 -13.27 -4.14
C LYS A 121 4.55 -14.76 -4.53
N SER A 122 3.68 -15.54 -3.89
CA SER A 122 3.51 -16.96 -4.21
C SER A 122 3.02 -17.17 -5.64
N TYR A 123 1.98 -16.45 -6.05
CA TYR A 123 1.43 -16.52 -7.39
C TYR A 123 2.41 -16.03 -8.45
N LEU A 124 3.20 -14.99 -8.15
CA LEU A 124 4.20 -14.48 -9.10
C LEU A 124 5.27 -15.52 -9.35
N ASN A 125 5.78 -16.18 -8.31
CA ASN A 125 6.76 -17.25 -8.46
C ASN A 125 6.20 -18.39 -9.33
N SER A 126 4.97 -18.86 -9.04
CA SER A 126 4.33 -19.91 -9.84
C SER A 126 4.10 -19.50 -11.29
N GLU A 127 3.68 -18.25 -11.54
CA GLU A 127 3.45 -17.75 -12.90
C GLU A 127 4.77 -17.64 -13.68
N MET A 128 5.85 -17.23 -13.02
CA MET A 128 7.19 -17.21 -13.61
C MET A 128 7.68 -18.62 -13.94
N ASP A 129 7.44 -19.62 -13.09
CA ASP A 129 7.79 -21.02 -13.37
C ASP A 129 7.04 -21.59 -14.57
N ILE A 130 5.73 -21.29 -14.66
CA ILE A 130 4.90 -21.66 -15.81
C ILE A 130 5.42 -20.98 -17.08
N TRP A 131 5.74 -19.68 -17.01
CA TRP A 131 6.30 -18.94 -18.14
C TRP A 131 7.60 -19.57 -18.63
N MET A 132 8.53 -19.91 -17.73
CA MET A 132 9.81 -20.53 -18.08
C MET A 132 9.63 -21.93 -18.68
N THR A 133 8.64 -22.68 -18.22
CA THR A 133 8.31 -24.01 -18.77
C THR A 133 7.79 -23.90 -20.21
N ASN A 134 7.01 -22.85 -20.51
CA ASN A 134 6.42 -22.64 -21.83
C ASN A 134 7.37 -21.94 -22.83
N HIS A 135 8.49 -21.35 -22.36
CA HIS A 135 9.47 -20.65 -23.19
C HIS A 135 10.88 -21.24 -22.99
N PRO A 136 11.12 -22.49 -23.44
CA PRO A 136 12.37 -23.19 -23.19
C PRO A 136 13.55 -22.47 -23.84
N GLY A 137 14.57 -22.15 -23.03
CA GLY A 137 15.79 -21.45 -23.48
C GLY A 137 15.71 -19.93 -23.44
N GLU A 138 14.55 -19.37 -23.12
CA GLU A 138 14.36 -17.92 -22.95
C GLU A 138 14.51 -17.52 -21.46
N ARG A 139 14.69 -16.22 -21.22
CA ARG A 139 14.76 -15.65 -19.87
C ARG A 139 13.68 -14.60 -19.72
N ILE A 140 13.03 -14.58 -18.57
CA ILE A 140 12.12 -13.51 -18.20
C ILE A 140 12.88 -12.18 -18.18
N THR A 141 12.37 -11.21 -18.93
CA THR A 141 12.89 -9.85 -19.01
C THR A 141 11.97 -8.88 -18.28
N GLU A 142 12.37 -7.61 -18.21
CA GLU A 142 11.50 -6.56 -17.67
C GLU A 142 10.25 -6.28 -18.52
N TYR A 143 10.27 -6.65 -19.81
CA TYR A 143 9.12 -6.46 -20.71
C TYR A 143 8.01 -7.49 -20.45
N ASP A 144 8.35 -8.62 -19.85
CA ASP A 144 7.41 -9.67 -19.46
C ASP A 144 6.73 -9.36 -18.12
N MET A 145 7.26 -8.41 -17.35
CA MET A 145 6.75 -8.11 -16.00
C MET A 145 5.38 -7.44 -16.01
N GLY A 146 5.06 -6.64 -17.03
CA GLY A 146 3.76 -6.00 -17.19
C GLY A 146 2.59 -7.01 -17.11
N PRO A 147 2.51 -7.99 -18.03
CA PRO A 147 1.45 -9.00 -18.01
C PRO A 147 1.54 -9.94 -16.80
N LEU A 148 2.75 -10.36 -16.39
CA LEU A 148 2.92 -11.25 -15.24
C LEU A 148 2.38 -10.61 -13.96
N ILE A 149 2.80 -9.36 -13.66
CA ILE A 149 2.33 -8.63 -12.49
C ILE A 149 0.84 -8.35 -12.60
N GLY A 150 0.35 -7.97 -13.77
CA GLY A 150 -1.07 -7.66 -13.97
C GLY A 150 -1.98 -8.84 -13.64
N ASN A 151 -1.70 -10.01 -14.23
CA ASN A 151 -2.47 -11.23 -13.97
C ASN A 151 -2.42 -11.64 -12.49
N VAL A 152 -1.21 -11.66 -11.93
CA VAL A 152 -0.99 -12.11 -10.55
C VAL A 152 -1.59 -11.15 -9.53
N PHE A 153 -1.49 -9.85 -9.76
CA PHE A 153 -2.06 -8.84 -8.87
C PHE A 153 -3.59 -8.97 -8.81
N MET A 154 -4.26 -9.18 -9.94
CA MET A 154 -5.71 -9.42 -9.97
C MET A 154 -6.14 -10.66 -9.15
N ARG A 155 -5.31 -11.71 -9.15
CA ARG A 155 -5.55 -12.94 -8.37
C ARG A 155 -5.29 -12.74 -6.88
N ALA A 156 -4.35 -11.88 -6.52
CA ALA A 156 -3.99 -11.62 -5.13
C ALA A 156 -4.88 -10.55 -4.47
N ALA A 157 -5.17 -9.47 -5.18
CA ALA A 157 -5.94 -8.31 -4.70
C ALA A 157 -7.45 -8.51 -4.91
N THR A 158 -7.97 -9.68 -4.51
CA THR A 158 -9.42 -9.95 -4.55
C THR A 158 -10.14 -9.13 -3.47
N PRO A 159 -11.43 -8.82 -3.65
CA PRO A 159 -12.22 -8.16 -2.61
C PRO A 159 -12.17 -8.90 -1.26
N ASN A 160 -12.18 -10.24 -1.30
CA ASN A 160 -12.10 -11.07 -0.10
C ASN A 160 -10.76 -10.89 0.63
N ASN A 161 -9.63 -10.95 -0.09
CA ASN A 161 -8.32 -10.77 0.51
C ASN A 161 -8.18 -9.36 1.08
N ILE A 162 -8.53 -8.33 0.29
CA ILE A 162 -8.45 -6.93 0.71
C ILE A 162 -9.30 -6.69 1.97
N CYS A 163 -10.58 -7.05 1.95
CA CYS A 163 -11.47 -6.88 3.10
C CYS A 163 -11.02 -7.72 4.30
N SER A 164 -10.40 -8.89 4.09
CA SER A 164 -9.78 -9.65 5.17
C SER A 164 -8.61 -8.89 5.78
N GLY A 165 -7.75 -8.28 4.96
CA GLY A 165 -6.61 -7.48 5.44
C GLY A 165 -7.04 -6.34 6.35
N PHE A 166 -8.07 -5.59 5.95
CA PHE A 166 -8.65 -4.51 6.77
C PHE A 166 -9.30 -5.03 8.07
N ARG A 167 -10.03 -6.15 8.00
CA ARG A 167 -10.61 -6.77 9.21
C ARG A 167 -9.54 -7.22 10.20
N THR A 168 -8.52 -7.93 9.73
CA THR A 168 -7.44 -8.46 10.56
C THR A 168 -6.53 -7.35 11.11
N SER A 169 -6.34 -6.26 10.36
CA SER A 169 -5.59 -5.11 10.87
C SER A 169 -6.39 -4.21 11.82
N GLY A 170 -7.69 -4.48 12.00
CA GLY A 170 -8.57 -3.63 12.80
C GLY A 170 -8.87 -2.28 12.17
N ILE A 171 -8.49 -2.03 10.92
CA ILE A 171 -8.67 -0.75 10.23
C ILE A 171 -9.87 -0.83 9.28
N GLY A 172 -10.72 0.20 9.25
CA GLY A 172 -11.75 0.37 8.22
C GLY A 172 -12.64 -0.85 8.06
N GLN A 173 -13.38 -1.21 9.11
CA GLN A 173 -14.13 -2.44 9.11
C GLN A 173 -15.41 -2.35 8.25
N VAL A 174 -15.48 -3.23 7.24
CA VAL A 174 -16.67 -3.46 6.42
C VAL A 174 -17.09 -4.92 6.60
N HIS A 175 -18.34 -5.13 7.01
CA HIS A 175 -18.94 -6.46 7.15
C HIS A 175 -20.15 -6.53 6.21
N ASN A 176 -20.16 -7.51 5.29
CA ASN A 176 -21.24 -7.69 4.30
C ASN A 176 -21.61 -6.41 3.52
N GLY A 177 -20.60 -5.59 3.16
CA GLY A 177 -20.83 -4.34 2.42
C GLY A 177 -21.39 -3.18 3.26
N MET A 178 -21.61 -3.37 4.56
CA MET A 178 -22.01 -2.32 5.50
C MET A 178 -20.82 -1.86 6.35
N LYS A 179 -20.72 -0.55 6.56
CA LYS A 179 -19.79 0.03 7.54
C LYS A 179 -20.11 -0.54 8.92
N THR A 180 -19.13 -1.12 9.61
CA THR A 180 -19.33 -1.50 11.02
C THR A 180 -19.10 -0.29 11.93
N SER A 181 -19.16 -0.50 13.25
CA SER A 181 -19.28 0.52 14.30
C SER A 181 -18.15 1.57 14.40
N GLY A 182 -17.11 1.52 13.56
CA GLY A 182 -16.08 2.55 13.53
C GLY A 182 -14.93 2.30 12.54
N PRO A 183 -14.07 3.31 12.29
CA PRO A 183 -12.90 3.19 11.41
C PRO A 183 -11.76 2.34 12.01
N TYR A 184 -11.86 1.97 13.29
CA TYR A 184 -10.88 1.16 14.00
C TYR A 184 -11.58 0.21 14.97
N ASN A 185 -11.07 -1.01 15.11
CA ASN A 185 -11.53 -2.00 16.07
C ASN A 185 -10.35 -2.44 16.94
N PRO A 186 -10.32 -2.06 18.24
CA PRO A 186 -9.24 -2.44 19.13
C PRO A 186 -9.26 -3.92 19.52
N ASN A 187 -10.40 -4.60 19.41
CA ASN A 187 -10.58 -5.97 19.92
C ASN A 187 -9.87 -7.06 19.09
N VAL A 188 -9.18 -6.69 18.00
CA VAL A 188 -8.29 -7.60 17.26
C VAL A 188 -6.89 -7.69 17.87
N PHE A 189 -6.56 -6.78 18.80
CA PHE A 189 -5.28 -6.75 19.51
C PHE A 189 -5.48 -7.31 20.92
N SER A 190 -4.46 -8.00 21.45
CA SER A 190 -4.44 -8.43 22.85
C SER A 190 -3.83 -7.35 23.75
N ASP A 191 -3.98 -7.50 25.06
CA ASP A 191 -3.36 -6.60 26.04
C ASP A 191 -1.84 -6.49 25.85
N ASP A 192 -1.17 -7.59 25.44
CA ASP A 192 0.26 -7.60 25.11
C ASP A 192 0.61 -6.67 23.94
N ASP A 193 -0.29 -6.53 22.96
CA ASP A 193 -0.10 -5.64 21.80
C ASP A 193 -0.22 -4.14 22.21
N HIS A 194 -0.85 -3.84 23.36
CA HIS A 194 -1.02 -2.49 23.89
C HIS A 194 0.11 -2.05 24.84
N ALA A 195 0.88 -2.98 25.37
CA ALA A 195 1.91 -2.71 26.38
C ALA A 195 2.93 -1.62 25.97
N ALA A 196 3.30 -1.56 24.70
CA ALA A 196 4.21 -0.53 24.19
C ALA A 196 3.57 0.86 24.11
N ALA A 197 2.27 0.94 23.78
CA ALA A 197 1.53 2.20 23.76
C ALA A 197 1.27 2.71 25.17
N ASP A 198 0.97 1.82 26.11
CA ASP A 198 0.74 2.19 27.52
C ASP A 198 2.00 2.75 28.18
N ALA A 199 3.17 2.18 27.88
CA ALA A 199 4.45 2.71 28.36
C ALA A 199 4.75 4.12 27.82
N VAL A 200 4.42 4.39 26.54
CA VAL A 200 4.60 5.72 25.92
C VAL A 200 3.59 6.72 26.47
N ASN A 201 2.33 6.33 26.63
CA ASN A 201 1.29 7.20 27.18
C ASN A 201 1.56 7.54 28.65
N ALA A 202 2.08 6.60 29.45
CA ALA A 202 2.51 6.87 30.81
C ALA A 202 3.62 7.94 30.87
N GLY A 203 4.63 7.83 30.01
CA GLY A 203 5.69 8.85 29.90
C GLY A 203 5.20 10.19 29.35
N LEU A 204 4.22 10.18 28.44
CA LEU A 204 3.62 11.42 27.92
C LEU A 204 2.79 12.15 28.98
N MET A 205 2.09 11.42 29.84
CA MET A 205 1.34 11.98 30.96
C MET A 205 2.25 12.49 32.08
N GLU A 206 3.42 11.88 32.31
CA GLU A 206 4.46 12.44 33.20
C GLU A 206 5.00 13.77 32.65
N VAL A 207 5.34 13.82 31.36
CA VAL A 207 5.86 15.06 30.73
C VAL A 207 4.82 16.19 30.71
N LEU A 208 3.53 15.88 30.57
CA LEU A 208 2.44 16.86 30.61
C LEU A 208 1.98 17.22 32.04
N GLY A 209 2.29 16.38 33.03
CA GLY A 209 2.04 16.65 34.45
C GLY A 209 3.03 17.66 35.04
N ASP A 210 4.27 17.67 34.56
CA ASP A 210 5.32 18.60 34.98
C ASP A 210 5.17 20.03 34.40
N GLU A 211 4.23 20.27 33.48
CA GLU A 211 3.91 21.61 32.96
C GLU A 211 2.79 22.34 33.74
N TYR A 212 2.26 21.74 34.81
CA TYR A 212 1.18 22.33 35.63
C TYR A 212 1.43 22.33 37.17
N GLU A 213 2.69 22.31 37.62
CA GLU A 213 3.08 22.72 38.99
C GLU A 213 4.04 23.92 39.01
#